data_AF-A0A7C2XVV7-F1
#
_entry.id   AF-A0A7C2XVV7-F1
#
_cell.length_a   1.000
_cell.length_b   1.000
_cell.length_c   1.000
_cell.angle_alpha   90.00
_cell.angle_beta   90.00
_cell.angle_gamma   90.00
#
_symmetry.space_group_name_H-M   'P 1'
#
loop_
_entity.id
_entity.type
_entity.pdbx_description
1 polymer ?
#
loop_
_entity_poly.entity_id
_entity_poly.type
_entity_poly.pdbx_seq_one_letter_code
_entity_poly.pdbx_strand_id
1 'polypeptide(L)'
;LIKKGVIRKLPKKGNSRSRIRKKQEQKKKGLRTGPGSRKGTKYARLGRKERWIKTIRAVRDELRKLKNEGKIDRKTYRRYYLYAKGGMFRSRAHLLLHLKGVLK
;
A
#
# COMPACT_ATOMS: atom_id res chain seq x y z
N LEU A 1 25.50 -37.32 -35.49
CA LEU A 1 26.37 -36.20 -35.11
C LEU A 1 25.91 -35.50 -33.82
N ILE A 2 24.64 -35.07 -33.71
CA ILE A 2 24.11 -34.46 -32.47
C ILE A 2 24.00 -35.48 -31.32
N LYS A 3 23.42 -36.67 -31.55
CA LYS A 3 23.34 -37.77 -30.55
C LYS A 3 24.71 -38.31 -30.10
N LYS A 4 25.73 -38.18 -30.94
CA LYS A 4 27.14 -38.55 -30.64
C LYS A 4 27.91 -37.41 -29.93
N GLY A 5 27.26 -36.27 -29.66
CA GLY A 5 27.86 -35.14 -28.94
C GLY A 5 28.80 -34.24 -29.75
N VAL A 6 28.98 -34.51 -31.05
CA VAL A 6 29.88 -33.77 -31.96
C VAL A 6 29.36 -32.35 -32.23
N ILE A 7 28.05 -32.15 -32.26
CA ILE A 7 27.40 -30.83 -32.41
C ILE A 7 26.52 -30.59 -31.19
N ARG A 8 26.76 -29.50 -30.45
CA ARG A 8 26.02 -29.12 -29.24
C ARG A 8 25.60 -27.66 -29.25
N LYS A 9 24.41 -27.38 -28.73
CA LYS A 9 23.92 -26.02 -28.51
C LYS A 9 24.28 -25.55 -27.11
N LEU A 10 24.97 -24.42 -27.00
CA LEU A 10 25.25 -23.81 -25.70
C LEU A 10 23.95 -23.25 -25.10
N PRO A 11 23.72 -23.40 -23.78
CA PRO A 11 22.59 -22.77 -23.12
C PRO A 11 22.72 -21.25 -23.19
N LYS A 12 21.59 -20.55 -23.32
CA LYS A 12 21.56 -19.08 -23.29
C LYS A 12 21.97 -18.58 -21.91
N LYS A 13 22.86 -17.60 -21.85
CA LYS A 13 23.25 -16.96 -20.59
C LYS A 13 22.13 -16.04 -20.10
N GLY A 14 21.86 -16.06 -18.79
CA GLY A 14 20.93 -15.16 -18.11
C GLY A 14 21.66 -14.24 -17.13
N ASN A 15 21.10 -13.05 -16.88
CA ASN A 15 21.65 -12.12 -15.91
C ASN A 15 21.28 -12.54 -14.48
N SER A 16 22.28 -12.58 -13.58
CA SER A 16 22.04 -12.92 -12.17
C SER A 16 21.26 -11.82 -11.44
N ARG A 17 20.38 -12.22 -10.51
CA ARG A 17 19.54 -11.30 -9.72
C ARG A 17 20.00 -11.12 -8.28
N SER A 18 21.13 -11.73 -7.88
CA SER A 18 21.60 -11.75 -6.48
C SER A 18 21.75 -10.34 -5.88
N ARG A 19 22.49 -9.45 -6.57
CA ARG A 19 22.69 -8.06 -6.12
C ARG A 19 21.38 -7.26 -6.03
N ILE A 20 20.45 -7.50 -6.96
CA ILE A 20 19.14 -6.84 -6.99
C ILE A 20 18.31 -7.29 -5.79
N ARG A 21 18.28 -8.60 -5.49
CA ARG A 21 17.55 -9.18 -4.34
C ARG A 21 18.08 -8.61 -3.03
N LYS A 22 19.40 -8.58 -2.83
CA LYS A 22 20.04 -7.95 -1.65
C LYS A 22 19.63 -6.48 -1.51
N LYS A 23 19.66 -5.70 -2.59
CA LYS A 23 19.22 -4.28 -2.57
C LYS A 23 17.72 -4.12 -2.28
N GLN A 24 16.88 -5.02 -2.79
CA GLN A 24 15.43 -4.99 -2.53
C GLN A 24 15.10 -5.29 -1.06
N GLU A 25 15.77 -6.26 -0.46
CA GLU A 25 15.59 -6.57 0.97
C GLU A 25 15.95 -5.37 1.86
N GLN A 26 17.08 -4.72 1.59
CA GLN A 26 17.49 -3.50 2.30
C GLN A 26 16.44 -2.39 2.13
N LYS A 27 15.89 -2.20 0.93
CA LYS A 27 14.81 -1.23 0.69
C LYS A 27 13.51 -1.57 1.42
N LYS A 28 13.16 -2.86 1.55
CA LYS A 28 11.97 -3.30 2.31
C LYS A 28 12.09 -2.94 3.79
N LYS A 29 13.30 -3.01 4.36
CA LYS A 29 13.61 -2.56 5.73
C LYS A 29 13.64 -1.04 5.88
N GLY A 30 13.41 -0.27 4.81
CA GLY A 30 13.46 1.20 4.82
C GLY A 30 14.83 1.80 4.51
N LEU A 31 15.89 0.99 4.43
CA LEU A 31 17.25 1.45 4.12
C LEU A 31 17.40 1.86 2.65
N ARG A 32 18.42 2.68 2.34
CA ARG A 32 18.68 3.17 0.97
C ARG A 32 17.50 3.93 0.34
N THR A 33 16.66 4.58 1.15
CA THR A 33 15.52 5.38 0.70
C THR A 33 15.60 6.86 1.09
N GLY A 34 16.73 7.33 1.62
CA GLY A 34 16.96 8.73 1.99
C GLY A 34 16.92 9.72 0.80
N PRO A 35 16.90 11.04 1.06
CA PRO A 35 16.74 12.08 0.03
C PRO A 35 17.81 11.99 -1.07
N GLY A 36 19.10 11.80 -0.74
CA GLY A 36 20.18 11.69 -1.73
C GLY A 36 20.09 10.47 -2.66
N SER A 37 19.29 9.45 -2.30
CA SER A 37 19.04 8.29 -3.17
C SER A 37 17.82 8.48 -4.08
N ARG A 38 17.05 9.56 -3.92
CA ARG A 38 15.82 9.84 -4.67
C ARG A 38 16.15 10.79 -5.82
N LYS A 39 15.75 10.42 -7.04
CA LYS A 39 15.95 11.24 -8.26
C LYS A 39 14.68 11.93 -8.78
N GLY A 40 13.50 11.53 -8.28
CA GLY A 40 12.21 12.03 -8.75
C GLY A 40 11.55 13.01 -7.79
N THR A 41 10.54 13.73 -8.27
CA THR A 41 9.76 14.69 -7.46
C THR A 41 8.98 14.01 -6.32
N LYS A 42 8.55 14.80 -5.32
CA LYS A 42 7.86 14.32 -4.10
C LYS A 42 6.67 13.39 -4.37
N TYR A 43 5.89 13.68 -5.41
CA TYR A 43 4.67 12.93 -5.76
C TYR A 43 4.87 11.88 -6.86
N ALA A 44 6.06 11.79 -7.47
CA ALA A 44 6.34 10.78 -8.50
C ALA A 44 6.32 9.33 -7.97
N ARG A 45 6.61 9.14 -6.68
CA ARG A 45 6.62 7.81 -6.04
C ARG A 45 5.26 7.38 -5.51
N LEU A 46 4.42 8.34 -5.11
CA LEU A 46 3.06 8.14 -4.62
C LEU A 46 2.25 9.40 -4.92
N GLY A 47 1.40 9.32 -5.94
CA GLY A 47 0.62 10.45 -6.43
C GLY A 47 -0.40 10.96 -5.41
N ARG A 48 -0.82 12.22 -5.56
CA ARG A 48 -1.81 12.86 -4.67
C ARG A 48 -3.15 12.12 -4.69
N LYS A 49 -3.68 11.84 -5.89
CA LYS A 49 -4.95 11.13 -6.09
C LYS A 49 -4.89 9.69 -5.57
N GLU A 50 -3.82 8.97 -5.85
CA GLU A 50 -3.64 7.59 -5.37
C GLU A 50 -3.61 7.53 -3.84
N ARG A 51 -2.90 8.47 -3.20
CA ARG A 51 -2.87 8.59 -1.74
C ARG A 51 -4.27 8.80 -1.16
N TRP A 52 -5.03 9.75 -1.72
CA TRP A 52 -6.41 10.00 -1.32
C TRP A 52 -7.28 8.75 -1.46
N ILE A 53 -7.21 8.07 -2.60
CA ILE A 53 -7.97 6.84 -2.88
C ILE A 53 -7.66 5.76 -1.84
N LYS A 54 -6.38 5.54 -1.51
CA LYS A 54 -5.96 4.56 -0.49
C LYS A 54 -6.53 4.90 0.89
N THR A 55 -6.46 6.16 1.29
CA THR A 55 -6.98 6.62 2.59
C THR A 55 -8.51 6.50 2.67
N ILE A 56 -9.25 7.06 1.70
CA ILE A 56 -10.71 7.09 1.76
C ILE A 56 -11.33 5.70 1.69
N ARG A 57 -10.77 4.79 0.89
CA ARG A 57 -11.25 3.40 0.79
C ARG A 57 -11.06 2.65 2.10
N ALA A 58 -9.89 2.79 2.74
CA ALA A 58 -9.61 2.16 4.02
C ALA A 58 -10.54 2.67 5.14
N VAL A 59 -10.82 3.98 5.16
CA VAL A 59 -11.75 4.60 6.13
C VAL A 59 -13.19 4.12 5.91
N ARG A 60 -13.65 4.05 4.65
CA ARG A 60 -15.01 3.59 4.33
C ARG A 60 -15.22 2.10 4.58
N ASP A 61 -14.20 1.29 4.33
CA ASP A 61 -14.21 -0.13 4.68
C ASP A 61 -14.38 -0.33 6.19
N GLU A 62 -13.65 0.46 7.00
CA GLU A 62 -13.77 0.37 8.45
C GLU A 62 -15.15 0.79 8.95
N LEU A 63 -15.71 1.88 8.43
CA LEU A 63 -17.07 2.28 8.76
C LEU A 63 -18.09 1.19 8.38
N ARG A 64 -17.89 0.49 7.27
CA ARG A 64 -18.77 -0.61 6.86
C ARG A 64 -18.66 -1.78 7.83
N LYS A 65 -17.45 -2.15 8.25
CA LYS A 65 -17.20 -3.21 9.24
C LYS A 65 -17.87 -2.90 10.57
N LEU A 66 -17.63 -1.72 11.13
CA LEU A 66 -18.24 -1.31 12.40
C LEU A 66 -19.77 -1.30 12.35
N LYS A 67 -20.36 -0.93 11.21
CA LYS A 67 -21.81 -0.98 11.01
C LYS A 67 -22.32 -2.43 10.98
N ASN A 68 -21.63 -3.31 10.25
CA ASN A 68 -22.03 -4.71 10.14
C ASN A 68 -21.88 -5.46 11.47
N GLU A 69 -20.89 -5.09 12.29
CA GLU A 69 -20.69 -5.59 13.65
C GLU A 69 -21.68 -5.01 14.67
N GLY A 70 -22.53 -4.04 14.28
CA GLY A 70 -23.50 -3.41 15.18
C GLY A 70 -22.92 -2.39 16.16
N LYS A 71 -21.61 -2.11 16.12
CA LYS A 71 -20.91 -1.15 17.00
C LYS A 71 -21.32 0.31 16.76
N ILE A 72 -21.85 0.62 15.58
CA ILE A 72 -22.37 1.94 15.23
C ILE A 72 -23.78 1.83 14.62
N ASP A 73 -24.64 2.78 14.98
CA ASP A 73 -25.96 2.92 14.36
C ASP A 73 -25.87 3.44 12.91
N ARG A 74 -26.91 3.20 12.11
CA ARG A 74 -27.07 3.70 10.74
C ARG A 74 -26.93 5.22 10.66
N LYS A 75 -27.46 5.97 11.63
CA LYS A 75 -27.35 7.45 11.65
C LYS A 75 -25.90 7.88 11.81
N THR A 76 -25.20 7.27 12.77
CA THR A 76 -23.77 7.51 13.03
C THR A 76 -22.93 7.15 11.80
N TYR A 77 -23.15 5.99 11.19
CA TYR A 77 -22.48 5.59 9.95
C TYR A 77 -22.61 6.66 8.86
N ARG A 78 -23.83 7.15 8.59
CA ARG A 78 -24.07 8.15 7.53
C ARG A 78 -23.33 9.45 7.81
N ARG A 79 -23.34 9.94 9.05
CA ARG A 79 -22.63 11.17 9.46
C ARG A 79 -21.12 11.04 9.24
N TYR A 80 -20.52 9.96 9.75
CA TYR A 80 -19.07 9.74 9.60
C TYR A 80 -18.66 9.45 8.15
N TYR A 81 -19.55 8.86 7.34
CA TYR A 81 -19.30 8.69 5.91
C TYR A 81 -19.19 10.04 5.18
N LEU A 82 -20.03 11.02 5.55
CA LEU A 82 -19.95 12.38 4.99
C LEU A 82 -18.69 13.11 5.45
N TYR A 83 -18.29 12.99 6.72
CA TYR A 83 -17.01 13.52 7.20
C TYR A 83 -15.81 12.89 6.50
N ALA A 84 -15.87 11.58 6.24
CA ALA A 84 -14.86 10.91 5.44
C ALA A 84 -14.81 11.45 4.01
N LYS A 85 -15.96 11.69 3.36
CA LYS A 85 -16.02 12.33 2.03
C LYS A 85 -15.33 13.71 2.05
N GLY A 86 -15.47 14.47 3.13
CA GLY A 86 -14.82 15.77 3.33
C GLY A 86 -13.33 15.72 3.67
N GLY A 87 -12.74 14.54 3.87
CA GLY A 87 -11.30 14.40 4.15
C GLY A 87 -10.87 14.66 5.59
N MET A 88 -11.81 14.60 6.54
CA MET A 88 -11.52 14.79 7.96
C MET A 88 -10.53 13.73 8.51
N PHE A 89 -10.60 12.49 8.02
CA PHE A 89 -9.79 11.39 8.53
C PHE A 89 -8.52 11.18 7.70
N ARG A 90 -7.37 11.03 8.40
CA ARG A 90 -6.05 10.83 7.79
C ARG A 90 -5.69 9.35 7.67
N SER A 91 -6.30 8.50 8.50
CA SER A 91 -6.07 7.05 8.59
C SER A 91 -7.25 6.37 9.29
N ARG A 92 -7.27 5.02 9.27
CA ARG A 92 -8.23 4.22 10.07
C ARG A 92 -8.09 4.49 11.57
N ALA A 93 -6.86 4.62 12.06
CA ALA A 93 -6.61 4.94 13.46
C ALA A 93 -7.20 6.31 13.86
N HIS A 94 -7.10 7.31 12.97
CA HIS A 94 -7.71 8.63 13.23
C HIS A 94 -9.24 8.54 13.30
N LEU A 95 -9.87 7.75 12.43
CA LEU A 95 -11.30 7.47 12.51
C LEU A 95 -11.68 6.80 13.84
N LEU A 96 -10.97 5.75 14.23
CA LEU A 96 -11.26 5.00 15.46
C LEU A 96 -11.10 5.88 16.70
N LEU A 97 -10.07 6.74 16.75
CA LEU A 97 -9.90 7.71 17.83
C LEU A 97 -11.11 8.63 17.96
N HIS A 98 -11.64 9.14 16.85
CA HIS A 98 -12.83 9.99 16.83
C HIS A 98 -14.14 9.23 17.15
N LEU A 99 -14.15 7.91 16.97
CA LEU A 99 -15.29 7.06 17.30
C LEU A 99 -15.27 6.56 18.74
N LYS A 100 -14.15 6.63 19.47
CA LYS A 100 -14.04 6.10 20.85
C LYS A 100 -15.16 6.55 21.80
N GLY A 101 -15.67 7.78 21.67
CA GLY A 101 -16.78 8.29 22.49
C GLY A 101 -18.19 7.98 21.97
N VAL A 102 -18.31 7.36 20.80
CA VAL A 102 -19.59 7.11 20.09
C VAL A 102 -19.83 5.61 19.87
N LEU A 103 -18.82 4.78 20.12
CA LEU A 103 -18.97 3.32 20.09
C LEU A 103 -19.88 2.89 21.24
N LYS A 104 -20.86 2.05 20.91
CA LYS A 104 -21.64 1.32 21.90
C LYS A 104 -20.84 0.14 22.46
#